data_AF-A0A844CLZ5-F1
#
_entry.id   AF-A0A844CLZ5-F1
#
_cell.length_a   1.000
_cell.length_b   1.000
_cell.length_c   1.000
_cell.angle_alpha   90.00
_cell.angle_beta   90.00
_cell.angle_gamma   90.00
#
_symmetry.space_group_name_H-M   'P 1'
#
loop_
_entity.id
_entity.type
_entity.pdbx_description
1 polymer ?
#
loop_
_entity_poly.entity_id
_entity_poly.type
_entity_poly.pdbx_seq_one_letter_code
_entity_poly.pdbx_strand_id
1 'polypeptide(L)'
;MALIQPDQAVKIFIFSAILSLPIVFHNYDRLLKNKRLLLLPLALFSFGLVQIIWVAIFKQQGSPFTAAYRSYQNGGKNLIFAAFMIAAICSQPALSLCKDRIAQYVTIATGFGLYCWAGYQLYTVGGANPLAYRVPLGFEFATGTAYALTFIALLASQAILNLRSTLVIPLYFIHFALSAMAIVSTQTRAAILVYPVLCIALFLLNYRHNRKVLFGALTSFIILSLAALIPLKPVLEQRYAEFKSDITAYQADNSNTSIGARFAMQKAGLETGKLTPWGESLEQRSAALTDLEKSDPSLSGALFFVNVHLHNELMDTFSLKGVPGLILLLLLYATAVYIALNQRNALLLMVTGAIIAYGLSDMVLYSKAESLISTLALCFAFILVSGAMREQSHE
;
A
#
# COMPACT_ATOMS: atom_id res chain seq x y z
N MET A 1 -12.74 -1.78 11.83
CA MET A 1 -13.52 -2.85 11.17
C MET A 1 -12.79 -3.48 10.00
N ALA A 2 -12.24 -2.72 9.03
CA ALA A 2 -11.48 -3.27 7.89
C ALA A 2 -10.28 -4.16 8.25
N LEU A 3 -9.59 -3.85 9.35
CA LEU A 3 -8.42 -4.62 9.80
C LEU A 3 -8.79 -5.82 10.70
N ILE A 4 -9.96 -5.80 11.31
CA ILE A 4 -10.38 -6.79 12.32
C ILE A 4 -11.29 -7.85 11.68
N GLN A 5 -12.13 -7.46 10.72
CA GLN A 5 -13.02 -8.34 9.95
C GLN A 5 -13.07 -7.87 8.48
N PRO A 6 -12.09 -8.27 7.66
CA PRO A 6 -11.98 -7.83 6.26
C PRO A 6 -13.20 -8.22 5.43
N ASP A 7 -13.86 -9.35 5.75
CA ASP A 7 -15.06 -9.79 5.04
C ASP A 7 -16.23 -8.82 5.19
N GLN A 8 -16.47 -8.30 6.39
CA GLN A 8 -17.54 -7.34 6.62
C GLN A 8 -17.19 -5.98 6.02
N ALA A 9 -15.92 -5.58 6.08
CA ALA A 9 -15.49 -4.32 5.49
C ALA A 9 -15.59 -4.31 3.96
N VAL A 10 -15.30 -5.43 3.28
CA VAL A 10 -15.52 -5.54 1.84
C VAL A 10 -17.00 -5.39 1.51
N LYS A 11 -17.93 -5.96 2.30
CA LYS A 11 -19.37 -5.78 2.06
C LYS A 11 -19.79 -4.31 2.16
N ILE A 12 -19.29 -3.60 3.18
CA ILE A 12 -19.54 -2.17 3.36
C ILE A 12 -18.95 -1.36 2.20
N PHE A 13 -17.75 -1.72 1.75
CA PHE A 13 -17.08 -1.07 0.63
C PHE A 13 -17.85 -1.27 -0.68
N ILE A 14 -18.30 -2.49 -0.96
CA ILE A 14 -19.16 -2.81 -2.11
C ILE A 14 -20.45 -2.00 -2.05
N PHE A 15 -21.12 -1.97 -0.89
CA PHE A 15 -22.34 -1.20 -0.70
C PHE A 15 -22.12 0.29 -0.97
N SER A 16 -21.01 0.84 -0.48
CA SER A 16 -20.61 2.23 -0.72
C SER A 16 -20.34 2.51 -2.21
N ALA A 17 -19.70 1.57 -2.92
CA ALA A 17 -19.48 1.67 -4.35
C ALA A 17 -20.80 1.60 -5.15
N ILE A 18 -21.75 0.75 -4.74
CA ILE A 18 -23.08 0.69 -5.36
C ILE A 18 -23.82 2.03 -5.17
N LEU A 19 -23.80 2.59 -3.95
CA LEU A 19 -24.39 3.91 -3.67
C LEU A 19 -23.69 5.06 -4.43
N SER A 20 -22.45 4.86 -4.85
CA SER A 20 -21.70 5.86 -5.63
C SER A 20 -22.19 5.96 -7.08
N LEU A 21 -22.78 4.89 -7.64
CA LEU A 21 -23.21 4.85 -9.05
C LEU A 21 -24.28 5.91 -9.39
N PRO A 22 -25.40 6.04 -8.65
CA PRO A 22 -26.37 7.10 -8.91
C PRO A 22 -25.78 8.51 -8.88
N ILE A 23 -24.78 8.73 -8.01
CA ILE A 23 -24.10 10.03 -7.87
C ILE A 23 -23.29 10.34 -9.12
N VAL A 24 -22.56 9.35 -9.66
CA VAL A 24 -21.82 9.49 -10.92
C VAL A 24 -22.77 9.78 -12.07
N PHE A 25 -23.89 9.05 -12.17
CA PHE A 25 -24.89 9.28 -13.22
C PHE A 25 -25.56 10.65 -13.12
N HIS A 26 -25.86 11.13 -11.92
CA HIS A 26 -26.48 12.45 -11.74
C HIS A 26 -25.52 13.60 -12.10
N ASN A 27 -24.22 13.44 -11.83
CA ASN A 27 -23.21 14.48 -12.01
C ASN A 27 -22.29 14.25 -13.22
N TYR A 28 -22.72 13.43 -14.18
CA TYR A 28 -21.91 13.00 -15.32
C TYR A 28 -21.41 14.17 -16.19
N ASP A 29 -22.23 15.21 -16.36
CA ASP A 29 -21.89 16.41 -17.13
C ASP A 29 -20.61 17.09 -16.62
N ARG A 30 -20.39 17.08 -15.31
CA ARG A 30 -19.21 17.67 -14.69
C ARG A 30 -17.95 16.84 -14.92
N LEU A 31 -18.09 15.52 -14.88
CA LEU A 31 -17.01 14.58 -15.20
C LEU A 31 -16.60 14.68 -16.67
N LEU A 32 -17.58 14.82 -17.58
CA LEU A 32 -17.32 15.00 -19.01
C LEU A 32 -16.66 16.35 -19.34
N LYS A 33 -17.07 17.43 -18.65
CA LYS A 33 -16.44 18.75 -18.80
C LYS A 33 -15.00 18.77 -18.30
N ASN A 34 -14.68 18.06 -17.21
CA ASN A 34 -13.32 17.97 -16.68
C ASN A 34 -12.77 16.54 -16.77
N LYS A 35 -12.40 16.14 -17.98
CA LYS A 35 -11.87 14.80 -18.30
C LYS A 35 -10.68 14.39 -17.42
N ARG A 36 -9.93 15.33 -16.85
CA ARG A 36 -8.80 15.02 -15.95
C ARG A 36 -9.27 14.29 -14.68
N LEU A 37 -10.48 14.57 -14.20
CA LEU A 37 -11.07 13.91 -13.03
C LEU A 37 -11.37 12.42 -13.27
N LEU A 38 -11.47 12.00 -14.54
CA LEU A 38 -11.75 10.62 -14.92
C LEU A 38 -10.47 9.79 -15.12
N LEU A 39 -9.30 10.40 -15.24
CA LEU A 39 -8.07 9.67 -15.56
C LEU A 39 -7.77 8.57 -14.52
N LEU A 40 -7.74 8.92 -13.23
CA LEU A 40 -7.46 7.95 -12.17
C LEU A 40 -8.57 6.89 -12.03
N PRO A 41 -9.88 7.25 -12.00
CA PRO A 41 -10.95 6.25 -12.08
C PRO A 41 -10.82 5.29 -13.26
N LEU A 42 -10.54 5.80 -14.46
CA LEU A 42 -10.39 4.95 -15.65
C LEU A 42 -9.18 4.03 -15.55
N ALA A 43 -8.05 4.50 -15.00
CA ALA A 43 -6.87 3.67 -14.81
C ALA A 43 -7.13 2.55 -13.78
N LEU A 44 -7.77 2.87 -12.65
CA LEU A 44 -8.20 1.88 -11.65
C LEU A 44 -9.16 0.85 -12.24
N PHE A 45 -10.17 1.32 -12.98
CA PHE A 45 -11.16 0.46 -13.63
C PHE A 45 -10.49 -0.46 -14.65
N SER A 46 -9.62 0.07 -15.51
CA SER A 46 -8.95 -0.69 -16.57
C SER A 46 -8.03 -1.77 -16.00
N PHE A 47 -7.21 -1.44 -15.00
CA PHE A 47 -6.34 -2.43 -14.36
C PHE A 47 -7.15 -3.48 -13.60
N GLY A 48 -8.18 -3.07 -12.85
CA GLY A 48 -9.08 -3.98 -12.15
C GLY A 48 -9.84 -4.93 -13.10
N LEU A 49 -10.27 -4.42 -14.26
CA LEU A 49 -10.93 -5.21 -15.30
C LEU A 49 -9.99 -6.26 -15.87
N VAL A 50 -8.74 -5.92 -16.16
CA VAL A 50 -7.75 -6.89 -16.65
C VAL A 50 -7.50 -8.01 -15.64
N GLN A 51 -7.47 -7.72 -14.33
CA GLN A 51 -7.38 -8.79 -13.33
C GLN A 51 -8.58 -9.75 -13.40
N ILE A 52 -9.81 -9.21 -13.53
CA ILE A 52 -11.01 -10.05 -13.60
C ILE A 52 -11.07 -10.85 -14.90
N ILE A 53 -10.77 -10.22 -16.04
CA ILE A 53 -10.74 -10.89 -17.35
C ILE A 53 -9.69 -12.00 -17.35
N TRP A 54 -8.49 -11.73 -16.83
CA TRP A 54 -7.43 -12.74 -16.72
C TRP A 54 -7.89 -13.96 -15.89
N VAL A 55 -8.53 -13.74 -14.73
CA VAL A 55 -9.10 -14.85 -13.94
C VAL A 55 -10.18 -15.60 -14.73
N ALA A 56 -11.04 -14.90 -15.47
CA ALA A 56 -12.11 -15.51 -16.25
C ALA A 56 -11.59 -16.39 -17.39
N ILE A 57 -10.46 -16.03 -18.00
CA ILE A 57 -9.83 -16.77 -19.10
C ILE A 57 -9.05 -17.98 -18.58
N PHE A 58 -8.23 -17.80 -17.54
CA PHE A 58 -7.20 -18.77 -17.16
C PHE A 58 -7.56 -19.69 -15.99
N LYS A 59 -8.58 -19.37 -15.19
CA LYS A 59 -8.93 -20.18 -14.03
C LYS A 59 -9.54 -21.52 -14.45
N GLN A 60 -8.83 -22.61 -14.16
CA GLN A 60 -9.28 -23.98 -14.42
C GLN A 60 -10.06 -24.57 -13.23
N GLN A 61 -11.00 -25.48 -13.50
CA GLN A 61 -11.69 -26.22 -12.44
C GLN A 61 -10.72 -27.22 -11.77
N GLY A 62 -10.76 -27.32 -10.44
CA GLY A 62 -9.87 -28.22 -9.68
C GLY A 62 -8.41 -27.76 -9.59
N SER A 63 -8.08 -26.56 -10.06
CA SER A 63 -6.71 -26.02 -10.00
C SER A 63 -6.19 -25.89 -8.56
N PRO A 64 -4.93 -26.29 -8.29
CA PRO A 64 -4.29 -26.07 -6.98
C PRO A 64 -4.12 -24.57 -6.68
N PHE A 65 -4.15 -23.70 -7.69
CA PHE A 65 -3.99 -22.24 -7.58
C PHE A 65 -5.29 -21.50 -7.30
N THR A 66 -6.39 -22.20 -6.95
CA THR A 66 -7.71 -21.59 -6.76
C THR A 66 -7.70 -20.43 -5.76
N ALA A 67 -6.90 -20.51 -4.70
CA ALA A 67 -6.76 -19.42 -3.72
C ALA A 67 -6.13 -18.17 -4.35
N ALA A 68 -5.06 -18.34 -5.14
CA ALA A 68 -4.39 -17.22 -5.80
C ALA A 68 -5.29 -16.54 -6.84
N TYR A 69 -6.00 -17.30 -7.68
CA TYR A 69 -7.00 -16.75 -8.60
C TYR A 69 -8.08 -15.94 -7.86
N ARG A 70 -8.55 -16.41 -6.69
CA ARG A 70 -9.53 -15.67 -5.87
C ARG A 70 -8.94 -14.37 -5.34
N SER A 71 -7.67 -14.34 -4.96
CA SER A 71 -6.99 -13.11 -4.54
C SER A 71 -6.93 -12.09 -5.67
N TYR A 72 -6.44 -12.44 -6.87
CA TYR A 72 -6.48 -11.52 -8.04
C TYR A 72 -7.90 -11.05 -8.36
N GLN A 73 -8.89 -11.94 -8.27
CA GLN A 73 -10.28 -11.55 -8.51
C GLN A 73 -10.78 -10.53 -7.48
N ASN A 74 -10.41 -10.70 -6.20
CA ASN A 74 -10.80 -9.77 -5.14
C ASN A 74 -10.06 -8.43 -5.27
N GLY A 75 -8.76 -8.45 -5.59
CA GLY A 75 -7.98 -7.25 -5.89
C GLY A 75 -8.58 -6.44 -7.04
N GLY A 76 -8.89 -7.11 -8.16
CA GLY A 76 -9.55 -6.51 -9.32
C GLY A 76 -10.91 -5.88 -8.99
N LYS A 77 -11.74 -6.57 -8.18
CA LYS A 77 -13.02 -6.03 -7.71
C LYS A 77 -12.84 -4.76 -6.88
N ASN A 78 -11.91 -4.77 -5.92
CA ASN A 78 -11.65 -3.60 -5.08
C ASN A 78 -11.24 -2.39 -5.92
N LEU A 79 -10.39 -2.58 -6.93
CA LEU A 79 -9.97 -1.51 -7.84
C LEU A 79 -11.14 -0.92 -8.64
N ILE A 80 -12.04 -1.77 -9.16
CA ILE A 80 -13.24 -1.33 -9.87
C ILE A 80 -14.17 -0.55 -8.96
N PHE A 81 -14.41 -1.04 -7.73
CA PHE A 81 -15.24 -0.32 -6.76
C PHE A 81 -14.63 1.03 -6.36
N ALA A 82 -13.31 1.08 -6.18
CA ALA A 82 -12.58 2.31 -5.91
C ALA A 82 -12.69 3.31 -7.07
N ALA A 83 -12.66 2.84 -8.32
CA ALA A 83 -12.83 3.68 -9.50
C ALA A 83 -14.18 4.43 -9.46
N PHE A 84 -15.28 3.73 -9.18
CA PHE A 84 -16.60 4.35 -9.08
C PHE A 84 -16.68 5.31 -7.89
N MET A 85 -16.13 4.93 -6.74
CA MET A 85 -16.12 5.81 -5.56
C MET A 85 -15.34 7.10 -5.79
N ILE A 86 -14.13 7.01 -6.37
CA ILE A 86 -13.31 8.20 -6.68
C ILE A 86 -14.01 9.07 -7.73
N ALA A 87 -14.59 8.46 -8.78
CA ALA A 87 -15.38 9.21 -9.76
C ALA A 87 -16.55 9.96 -9.10
N ALA A 88 -17.27 9.32 -8.18
CA ALA A 88 -18.35 9.94 -7.43
C ALA A 88 -17.85 11.11 -6.56
N ILE A 89 -16.78 10.90 -5.79
CA ILE A 89 -16.17 11.93 -4.94
C ILE A 89 -15.74 13.14 -5.77
N CYS A 90 -15.07 12.91 -6.90
CA CYS A 90 -14.62 13.98 -7.79
C CYS A 90 -15.78 14.70 -8.51
N SER A 91 -16.92 14.03 -8.71
CA SER A 91 -18.10 14.62 -9.37
C SER A 91 -18.88 15.58 -8.47
N GLN A 92 -18.82 15.42 -7.15
CA GLN A 92 -19.59 16.23 -6.21
C GLN A 92 -18.98 17.63 -6.00
N PRO A 93 -19.82 18.69 -5.86
CA PRO A 93 -19.32 19.99 -5.41
C PRO A 93 -18.66 19.82 -4.04
N ALA A 94 -17.66 20.65 -3.73
CA ALA A 94 -16.82 20.51 -2.54
C ALA A 94 -17.67 20.15 -1.31
N LEU A 95 -17.32 19.03 -0.65
CA LEU A 95 -18.03 18.57 0.53
C LEU A 95 -18.12 19.71 1.57
N SER A 96 -19.25 19.77 2.29
CA SER A 96 -19.46 20.82 3.27
C SER A 96 -18.45 20.71 4.43
N LEU A 97 -17.94 21.86 4.88
CA LEU A 97 -16.89 21.99 5.91
C LEU A 97 -17.14 21.19 7.21
N CYS A 98 -18.40 20.90 7.57
CA CYS A 98 -18.72 20.07 8.75
C CYS A 98 -18.45 18.57 8.54
N LYS A 99 -18.66 18.05 7.33
CA LYS A 99 -18.39 16.64 7.01
C LYS A 99 -16.89 16.35 7.05
N ASP A 100 -16.06 17.34 6.68
CA ASP A 100 -14.61 17.23 6.72
C ASP A 100 -14.06 17.08 8.15
N ARG A 101 -14.64 17.76 9.15
CA ARG A 101 -14.18 17.66 10.55
C ARG A 101 -14.48 16.29 11.16
N ILE A 102 -15.68 15.75 10.92
CA ILE A 102 -16.03 14.41 11.41
C ILE A 102 -15.09 13.38 10.81
N ALA A 103 -14.85 13.46 9.50
CA ALA A 103 -13.91 12.56 8.82
C ALA A 103 -12.49 12.65 9.41
N GLN A 104 -12.00 13.86 9.74
CA GLN A 104 -10.71 14.06 10.41
C GLN A 104 -10.67 13.37 11.78
N TYR A 105 -11.62 13.66 12.67
CA TYR A 105 -11.62 13.08 14.02
C TYR A 105 -11.77 11.55 14.00
N VAL A 106 -12.63 11.01 13.14
CA VAL A 106 -12.79 9.56 12.98
C VAL A 106 -11.51 8.92 12.47
N THR A 107 -10.81 9.56 11.52
CA THR A 107 -9.53 9.06 11.00
C THR A 107 -8.45 9.04 12.09
N ILE A 108 -8.35 10.12 12.87
CA ILE A 108 -7.40 10.22 13.99
C ILE A 108 -7.72 9.15 15.04
N ALA A 109 -8.98 9.07 15.48
CA ALA A 109 -9.41 8.09 16.47
C ALA A 109 -9.16 6.65 16.01
N THR A 110 -9.37 6.37 14.71
CA THR A 110 -9.07 5.06 14.12
C THR A 110 -7.57 4.76 14.17
N GLY A 111 -6.71 5.71 13.78
CA GLY A 111 -5.26 5.55 13.83
C GLY A 111 -4.78 5.26 15.26
N PHE A 112 -5.14 6.10 16.22
CA PHE A 112 -4.77 5.93 17.63
C PHE A 112 -5.31 4.62 18.22
N GLY A 113 -6.57 4.26 17.94
CA GLY A 113 -7.15 3.01 18.39
C GLY A 113 -6.36 1.78 17.91
N LEU A 114 -5.84 1.82 16.68
CA LEU A 114 -5.01 0.74 16.14
C LEU A 114 -3.61 0.71 16.75
N TYR A 115 -3.02 1.86 17.06
CA TYR A 115 -1.72 1.89 17.76
C TYR A 115 -1.85 1.33 19.18
N CYS A 116 -2.91 1.69 19.89
CA CYS A 116 -3.22 1.11 21.19
C CYS A 116 -3.45 -0.41 21.09
N TRP A 117 -4.17 -0.87 20.07
CA TRP A 117 -4.38 -2.30 19.83
C TRP A 117 -3.08 -3.04 19.52
N ALA A 118 -2.18 -2.44 18.73
CA ALA A 118 -0.85 -2.98 18.46
C ALA A 118 0.00 -3.09 19.74
N GLY A 119 -0.01 -2.04 20.57
CA GLY A 119 0.67 -2.05 21.86
C GLY A 119 0.10 -3.10 22.81
N TYR A 120 -1.22 -3.26 22.84
CA TYR A 120 -1.88 -4.30 23.64
C TYR A 120 -1.49 -5.71 23.20
N GLN A 121 -1.50 -6.00 21.90
CA GLN A 121 -1.07 -7.31 21.37
C GLN A 121 0.41 -7.59 21.69
N LEU A 122 1.27 -6.58 21.52
CA LEU A 122 2.69 -6.71 21.84
C LEU A 122 2.91 -7.00 23.33
N TYR A 123 2.18 -6.32 24.21
CA TYR A 123 2.29 -6.50 25.66
C TYR A 123 1.72 -7.85 26.14
N THR A 124 0.53 -8.21 25.69
CA THR A 124 -0.19 -9.40 26.19
C THR A 124 0.24 -10.70 25.53
N VAL A 125 0.44 -10.69 24.22
CA VAL A 125 0.78 -11.89 23.43
C VAL A 125 2.29 -12.01 23.25
N GLY A 126 2.99 -10.88 23.04
CA GLY A 126 4.45 -10.88 22.95
C GLY A 126 5.14 -11.22 24.27
N GLY A 127 4.48 -10.95 25.41
CA GLY A 127 4.87 -11.41 26.74
C GLY A 127 6.35 -11.16 27.05
N ALA A 128 7.09 -12.23 27.34
CA ALA A 128 8.50 -12.19 27.72
C ALA A 128 9.46 -11.86 26.54
N ASN A 129 9.04 -12.02 25.28
CA ASN A 129 9.89 -11.80 24.10
C ASN A 129 9.22 -10.87 23.07
N PRO A 130 8.96 -9.60 23.41
CA PRO A 130 8.31 -8.65 22.51
C PRO A 130 9.11 -8.42 21.22
N LEU A 131 10.44 -8.59 21.24
CA LEU A 131 11.29 -8.46 20.06
C LEU A 131 11.17 -9.63 19.07
N ALA A 132 10.60 -10.77 19.46
CA ALA A 132 10.36 -11.91 18.58
C ALA A 132 8.94 -11.93 18.01
N TYR A 133 8.00 -11.24 18.67
CA TYR A 133 6.60 -11.20 18.26
C TYR A 133 6.37 -10.18 17.14
N ARG A 134 5.70 -10.62 16.07
CA ARG A 134 5.28 -9.77 14.95
C ARG A 134 3.79 -9.49 15.06
N VAL A 135 3.43 -8.24 15.30
CA VAL A 135 2.04 -7.83 15.52
C VAL A 135 1.19 -7.99 14.24
N PRO A 136 0.11 -8.80 14.25
CA PRO A 136 -0.72 -9.03 13.06
C PRO A 136 -1.98 -8.12 12.97
N LEU A 137 -2.51 -7.57 14.07
CA LEU A 137 -3.77 -6.79 14.11
C LEU A 137 -5.02 -7.43 13.47
N GLY A 138 -4.98 -8.73 13.13
CA GLY A 138 -6.07 -9.45 12.45
C GLY A 138 -5.77 -9.86 11.00
N PHE A 139 -4.58 -9.54 10.47
CA PHE A 139 -4.11 -10.04 9.18
C PHE A 139 -3.47 -11.42 9.34
N GLU A 140 -3.49 -12.19 8.25
CA GLU A 140 -2.78 -13.46 8.15
C GLU A 140 -1.25 -13.27 8.27
N PHE A 141 -0.74 -12.18 7.69
CA PHE A 141 0.68 -11.85 7.70
C PHE A 141 0.93 -10.44 8.25
N ALA A 142 1.97 -10.30 9.07
CA ALA A 142 2.40 -9.03 9.64
C ALA A 142 2.85 -7.98 8.59
N THR A 143 3.14 -8.42 7.35
CA THR A 143 3.43 -7.52 6.21
C THR A 143 2.21 -6.71 5.82
N GLY A 144 1.06 -7.36 5.64
CA GLY A 144 -0.20 -6.69 5.35
C GLY A 144 -0.62 -5.74 6.46
N THR A 145 -0.38 -6.11 7.73
CA THR A 145 -0.56 -5.22 8.88
C THR A 145 0.26 -3.95 8.76
N ALA A 146 1.54 -4.07 8.41
CA ALA A 146 2.46 -2.95 8.31
C ALA A 146 2.06 -1.97 7.20
N TYR A 147 1.66 -2.51 6.04
CA TYR A 147 1.17 -1.70 4.92
C TYR A 147 -0.12 -0.98 5.30
N ALA A 148 -1.04 -1.69 5.94
CA ALA A 148 -2.30 -1.11 6.38
C ALA A 148 -2.13 -0.01 7.45
N LEU A 149 -1.24 -0.23 8.42
CA LEU A 149 -0.84 0.80 9.40
C LEU A 149 -0.22 2.02 8.72
N THR A 150 0.62 1.83 7.70
CA THR A 150 1.22 2.94 6.93
C THR A 150 0.12 3.80 6.31
N PHE A 151 -0.82 3.19 5.59
CA PHE A 151 -1.90 3.92 4.93
C PHE A 151 -2.73 4.73 5.94
N ILE A 152 -3.14 4.10 7.04
CA ILE A 152 -3.95 4.77 8.06
C ILE A 152 -3.17 5.85 8.78
N ALA A 153 -1.88 5.62 9.03
CA ALA A 153 -1.01 6.61 9.64
C ALA A 153 -0.84 7.85 8.74
N LEU A 154 -0.71 7.68 7.42
CA LEU A 154 -0.67 8.81 6.48
C LEU A 154 -1.99 9.59 6.45
N LEU A 155 -3.13 8.90 6.45
CA LEU A 155 -4.44 9.56 6.53
C LEU A 155 -4.60 10.33 7.85
N ALA A 156 -4.22 9.73 8.98
CA ALA A 156 -4.24 10.38 10.29
C ALA A 156 -3.26 11.56 10.37
N SER A 157 -2.08 11.45 9.75
CA SER A 157 -1.11 12.54 9.63
C SER A 157 -1.73 13.75 8.93
N GLN A 158 -2.38 13.55 7.78
CA GLN A 158 -3.08 14.65 7.10
C GLN A 158 -4.26 15.19 7.92
N ALA A 159 -5.02 14.30 8.58
CA ALA A 159 -6.13 14.72 9.43
C ALA A 159 -5.67 15.61 10.60
N ILE A 160 -4.53 15.28 11.24
CA ILE A 160 -3.90 16.11 12.28
C ILE A 160 -3.46 17.45 11.72
N LEU A 161 -2.81 17.46 10.54
CA LEU A 161 -2.37 18.69 9.88
C LEU A 161 -3.55 19.61 9.49
N ASN A 162 -4.73 19.04 9.28
CA ASN A 162 -5.95 19.81 8.98
C ASN A 162 -6.60 20.44 10.23
N LEU A 163 -6.20 20.05 11.46
CA LEU A 163 -6.74 20.63 12.68
C LEU A 163 -6.37 22.11 12.79
N ARG A 164 -7.27 22.91 13.37
CA ARG A 164 -7.06 24.35 13.62
C ARG A 164 -6.66 24.58 15.07
N SER A 165 -5.44 24.19 15.44
CA SER A 165 -4.92 24.31 16.81
C SER A 165 -3.42 24.57 16.80
N THR A 166 -2.90 25.30 17.80
CA THR A 166 -1.46 25.48 18.01
C THR A 166 -0.75 24.18 18.37
N LEU A 167 -1.49 23.16 18.83
CA LEU A 167 -0.96 21.84 19.18
C LEU A 167 -0.76 20.91 17.98
N VAL A 168 -1.02 21.35 16.73
CA VAL A 168 -0.90 20.50 15.53
C VAL A 168 0.49 19.88 15.40
N ILE A 169 1.55 20.68 15.55
CA ILE A 169 2.93 20.22 15.40
C ILE A 169 3.31 19.19 16.48
N PRO A 170 3.15 19.45 17.79
CA PRO A 170 3.45 18.43 18.80
C PRO A 170 2.57 17.18 18.67
N LEU A 171 1.28 17.32 18.34
CA LEU A 171 0.41 16.16 18.08
C LEU A 171 0.90 15.34 16.90
N TYR A 172 1.40 15.98 15.84
CA TYR A 172 1.97 15.30 14.69
C TYR A 172 3.19 14.46 15.08
N PHE A 173 4.10 14.99 15.90
CA PHE A 173 5.27 14.25 16.35
C PHE A 173 4.94 13.10 17.30
N ILE A 174 3.97 13.30 18.20
CA ILE A 174 3.46 12.21 19.07
C ILE A 174 2.85 11.10 18.21
N HIS A 175 1.99 11.48 17.25
CA HIS A 175 1.41 10.54 16.28
C HIS A 175 2.48 9.81 15.48
N PHE A 176 3.48 10.53 14.96
CA PHE A 176 4.59 9.95 14.22
C PHE A 176 5.37 8.92 15.05
N ALA A 177 5.68 9.23 16.31
CA ALA A 177 6.36 8.30 17.21
C ALA A 177 5.52 7.03 17.48
N LEU A 178 4.24 7.20 17.84
CA LEU A 178 3.36 6.07 18.14
C LEU A 178 3.11 5.17 16.92
N SER A 179 2.85 5.79 15.77
CA SER A 179 2.65 5.06 14.51
C SER A 179 3.93 4.34 14.05
N ALA A 180 5.11 4.97 14.20
CA ALA A 180 6.38 4.33 13.91
C ALA A 180 6.63 3.13 14.83
N MET A 181 6.36 3.25 16.13
CA MET A 181 6.46 2.13 17.07
C MET A 181 5.51 0.98 16.69
N ALA A 182 4.27 1.28 16.33
CA ALA A 182 3.30 0.29 15.87
C ALA A 182 3.70 -0.39 14.56
N ILE A 183 4.36 0.32 13.63
CA ILE A 183 4.87 -0.27 12.39
C ILE A 183 6.13 -1.11 12.67
N VAL A 184 7.04 -0.66 13.54
CA VAL A 184 8.25 -1.41 13.91
C VAL A 184 7.90 -2.75 14.57
N SER A 185 6.83 -2.81 15.39
CA SER A 185 6.38 -4.05 16.02
C SER A 185 5.88 -5.12 15.04
N THR A 186 5.60 -4.75 13.78
CA THR A 186 5.31 -5.73 12.70
C THR A 186 6.57 -6.39 12.13
N GLN A 187 7.74 -5.80 12.39
CA GLN A 187 9.06 -6.20 11.88
C GLN A 187 9.16 -6.24 10.35
N THR A 188 8.31 -5.48 9.64
CA THR A 188 8.29 -5.44 8.18
C THR A 188 9.26 -4.38 7.65
N ARG A 189 10.43 -4.84 7.16
CA ARG A 189 11.56 -3.99 6.73
C ARG A 189 11.14 -2.87 5.76
N ALA A 190 10.36 -3.21 4.74
CA ALA A 190 9.89 -2.23 3.74
C ALA A 190 9.08 -1.10 4.40
N ALA A 191 8.15 -1.43 5.29
CA ALA A 191 7.33 -0.43 5.97
C ALA A 191 8.11 0.43 6.96
N ILE A 192 9.05 -0.18 7.70
CA ILE A 192 9.92 0.52 8.65
C ILE A 192 10.76 1.60 7.94
N LEU A 193 11.19 1.35 6.70
CA LEU A 193 11.99 2.30 5.92
C LEU A 193 11.13 3.33 5.18
N VAL A 194 10.05 2.88 4.52
CA VAL A 194 9.23 3.72 3.63
C VAL A 194 8.34 4.68 4.43
N TYR A 195 7.69 4.20 5.50
CA TYR A 195 6.73 5.02 6.25
C TYR A 195 7.33 6.33 6.77
N PRO A 196 8.50 6.35 7.45
CA PRO A 196 9.07 7.58 7.96
C PRO A 196 9.35 8.60 6.85
N VAL A 197 9.88 8.15 5.71
CA VAL A 197 10.17 9.01 4.56
C VAL A 197 8.90 9.67 4.03
N LEU A 198 7.82 8.89 3.87
CA LEU A 198 6.53 9.43 3.39
C LEU A 198 5.89 10.38 4.39
N CYS A 199 5.97 10.09 5.69
CA CYS A 199 5.42 10.94 6.74
C CYS A 199 6.18 12.27 6.81
N ILE A 200 7.52 12.22 6.81
CA ILE A 200 8.37 13.42 6.73
C ILE A 200 8.04 14.22 5.48
N ALA A 201 8.02 13.58 4.30
CA ALA A 201 7.70 14.26 3.05
C ALA A 201 6.32 14.94 3.08
N LEU A 202 5.29 14.29 3.66
CA LEU A 202 3.97 14.90 3.86
C LEU A 202 4.06 16.18 4.70
N PHE A 203 4.76 16.12 5.83
CA PHE A 203 4.94 17.29 6.71
C PHE A 203 5.66 18.44 5.98
N LEU A 204 6.78 18.13 5.30
CA LEU A 204 7.57 19.13 4.59
C LEU A 204 6.76 19.79 3.46
N LEU A 205 5.95 19.02 2.72
CA LEU A 205 5.10 19.55 1.65
C LEU A 205 4.01 20.49 2.17
N ASN A 206 3.40 20.18 3.32
CA ASN A 206 2.36 21.01 3.93
C ASN A 206 2.94 22.31 4.53
N TYR A 207 4.17 22.29 5.07
CA TYR A 207 4.83 23.47 5.68
C TYR A 207 5.95 24.08 4.80
N ARG A 208 6.00 23.79 3.49
CA ARG A 208 7.12 24.14 2.60
C ARG A 208 7.49 25.64 2.57
N HIS A 209 6.58 26.53 2.91
CA HIS A 209 6.82 27.98 2.93
C HIS A 209 7.23 28.52 4.32
N ASN A 210 7.04 27.74 5.41
CA ASN A 210 7.36 28.17 6.77
C ASN A 210 8.74 27.64 7.20
N ARG A 211 9.80 28.39 6.86
CA ARG A 211 11.20 27.99 7.13
C ARG A 211 11.47 27.73 8.61
N LYS A 212 10.90 28.52 9.53
CA LYS A 212 11.11 28.37 10.98
C LYS A 212 10.59 27.02 11.48
N VAL A 213 9.36 26.67 11.11
CA VAL A 213 8.77 25.36 11.42
C VAL A 213 9.56 24.23 10.78
N LEU A 214 10.01 24.41 9.53
CA LEU A 214 10.78 23.41 8.81
C LEU A 214 12.11 23.05 9.49
N PHE A 215 12.87 24.06 9.93
CA PHE A 215 14.14 23.84 10.63
C PHE A 215 13.94 23.12 11.98
N GLY A 216 12.93 23.54 12.75
CA GLY A 216 12.58 22.88 14.01
C GLY A 216 12.16 21.42 13.78
N ALA A 217 11.27 21.20 12.81
CA ALA A 217 10.77 19.87 12.49
C ALA A 217 11.85 18.92 11.97
N LEU A 218 12.76 19.40 11.11
CA LEU A 218 13.87 18.59 10.62
C LEU A 218 14.77 18.12 11.78
N THR A 219 15.05 19.02 12.72
CA THR A 219 15.79 18.69 13.95
C THR A 219 15.05 17.63 14.77
N SER A 220 13.73 17.79 14.96
CA SER A 220 12.91 16.79 15.66
C SER A 220 12.90 15.43 14.97
N PHE A 221 12.79 15.37 13.64
CA PHE A 221 12.86 14.11 12.89
C PHE A 221 14.22 13.43 13.03
N ILE A 222 15.31 14.19 13.02
CA ILE A 222 16.67 13.66 13.24
C ILE A 222 16.77 13.07 14.65
N ILE A 223 16.33 13.81 15.67
CA ILE A 223 16.37 13.34 17.07
C ILE A 223 15.55 12.06 17.23
N LEU A 224 14.33 12.00 16.69
CA LEU A 224 13.48 10.81 16.77
C LEU A 224 14.08 9.61 16.03
N SER A 225 14.71 9.86 14.87
CA SER A 225 15.39 8.80 14.10
C SER A 225 16.61 8.26 14.84
N LEU A 226 17.40 9.13 15.47
CA LEU A 226 18.55 8.73 16.30
C LEU A 226 18.08 7.96 17.56
N ALA A 227 17.03 8.42 18.21
CA ALA A 227 16.44 7.75 19.37
C ALA A 227 15.92 6.35 19.02
N ALA A 228 15.31 6.18 17.83
CA ALA A 228 14.84 4.90 17.33
C ALA A 228 15.99 3.92 17.02
N LEU A 229 17.19 4.41 16.73
CA LEU A 229 18.34 3.56 16.42
C LEU A 229 18.84 2.77 17.63
N ILE A 230 18.66 3.28 18.85
CA ILE A 230 19.10 2.64 20.09
C ILE A 230 18.44 1.27 20.29
N PRO A 231 17.09 1.16 20.35
CA PRO A 231 16.43 -0.13 20.49
C PRO A 231 16.52 -0.99 19.22
N LEU A 232 16.73 -0.39 18.05
CA LEU A 232 16.75 -1.12 16.78
C LEU A 232 18.14 -1.70 16.44
N LYS A 233 19.21 -1.23 17.09
CA LYS A 233 20.59 -1.66 16.84
C LYS A 233 20.77 -3.19 16.79
N PRO A 234 20.38 -3.99 17.80
CA PRO A 234 20.61 -5.44 17.78
C PRO A 234 19.85 -6.12 16.63
N VAL A 235 18.65 -5.63 16.32
CA VAL A 235 17.86 -6.10 15.18
C VAL A 235 18.58 -5.76 13.87
N LEU A 236 19.09 -4.53 13.69
CA LEU A 236 19.81 -4.13 12.49
C LEU A 236 21.09 -4.95 12.27
N GLU A 237 21.86 -5.22 13.32
CA GLU A 237 23.08 -6.03 13.24
C GLU A 237 22.78 -7.47 12.81
N GLN A 238 21.77 -8.11 13.42
CA GLN A 238 21.33 -9.44 13.02
C GLN A 238 20.86 -9.45 11.55
N ARG A 239 20.06 -8.46 11.16
CA ARG A 239 19.52 -8.36 9.79
C ARG A 239 20.61 -8.11 8.75
N TYR A 240 21.65 -7.37 9.11
CA TYR A 240 22.83 -7.17 8.25
C TYR A 240 23.62 -8.48 8.08
N ALA A 241 23.83 -9.23 9.17
CA ALA A 241 24.49 -10.53 9.12
C ALA A 241 23.71 -11.55 8.26
N GLU A 242 22.39 -11.65 8.46
CA GLU A 242 21.48 -12.45 7.62
C GLU A 242 21.56 -12.03 6.15
N PHE A 243 21.52 -10.73 5.87
CA PHE A 243 21.62 -10.21 4.50
C PHE A 243 22.93 -10.61 3.81
N LYS A 244 24.06 -10.48 4.51
CA LYS A 244 25.37 -10.87 3.98
C LYS A 244 25.45 -12.38 3.72
N SER A 245 24.90 -13.18 4.63
CA SER A 245 24.80 -14.64 4.46
C SER A 245 23.95 -15.01 3.25
N ASP A 246 22.76 -14.41 3.11
CA ASP A 246 21.84 -14.67 2.01
C ASP A 246 22.45 -14.33 0.65
N ILE A 247 23.18 -13.20 0.54
CA ILE A 247 23.88 -12.83 -0.70
C ILE A 247 24.97 -13.84 -1.04
N THR A 248 25.75 -14.26 -0.05
CA THR A 248 26.83 -15.23 -0.27
C THR A 248 26.27 -16.58 -0.73
N ALA A 249 25.13 -17.01 -0.16
CA ALA A 249 24.42 -18.20 -0.60
C ALA A 249 23.88 -18.05 -2.03
N TYR A 250 23.29 -16.91 -2.37
CA TYR A 250 22.77 -16.65 -3.72
C TYR A 250 23.88 -16.66 -4.78
N GLN A 251 25.06 -16.13 -4.46
CA GLN A 251 26.24 -16.18 -5.35
C GLN A 251 26.78 -17.61 -5.54
N ALA A 252 26.49 -18.52 -4.62
CA ALA A 252 26.80 -19.94 -4.71
C ALA A 252 25.62 -20.76 -5.27
N ASP A 253 24.79 -20.14 -6.12
CA ASP A 253 23.60 -20.73 -6.77
C ASP A 253 22.53 -21.28 -5.82
N ASN A 254 22.55 -20.86 -4.55
CA ASN A 254 21.53 -21.22 -3.58
C ASN A 254 20.60 -20.03 -3.27
N SER A 255 19.42 -20.03 -3.89
CA SER A 255 18.40 -19.02 -3.65
C SER A 255 17.37 -19.39 -2.59
N ASN A 256 17.55 -20.49 -1.87
CA ASN A 256 16.65 -20.95 -0.81
C ASN A 256 16.86 -20.19 0.51
N THR A 257 16.96 -18.87 0.41
CA THR A 257 17.12 -17.92 1.51
C THR A 257 16.09 -16.80 1.38
N SER A 258 15.92 -15.96 2.41
CA SER A 258 14.85 -14.95 2.39
C SER A 258 15.05 -13.92 1.28
N ILE A 259 16.29 -13.44 1.10
CA ILE A 259 16.62 -12.46 0.06
C ILE A 259 16.91 -13.16 -1.27
N GLY A 260 17.57 -14.32 -1.26
CA GLY A 260 17.82 -15.12 -2.45
C GLY A 260 16.52 -15.48 -3.17
N ALA A 261 15.48 -15.88 -2.43
CA ALA A 261 14.18 -16.21 -3.01
C ALA A 261 13.51 -14.99 -3.67
N ARG A 262 13.69 -13.77 -3.13
CA ARG A 262 13.17 -12.54 -3.75
C ARG A 262 13.86 -12.20 -5.06
N PHE A 263 15.18 -12.36 -5.12
CA PHE A 263 15.90 -12.20 -6.39
C PHE A 263 15.51 -13.27 -7.40
N ALA A 264 15.40 -14.52 -6.96
CA ALA A 264 14.90 -15.62 -7.78
C ALA A 264 13.50 -15.35 -8.31
N MET A 265 12.58 -14.84 -7.49
CA MET A 265 11.22 -14.49 -7.90
C MET A 265 11.17 -13.34 -8.92
N GLN A 266 12.00 -12.32 -8.76
CA GLN A 266 12.11 -11.24 -9.75
C GLN A 266 12.62 -11.76 -11.08
N LYS A 267 13.67 -12.59 -11.06
CA LYS A 267 14.23 -13.23 -12.26
C LYS A 267 13.22 -14.17 -12.90
N ALA A 268 12.52 -14.99 -12.10
CA ALA A 268 11.47 -15.89 -12.55
C ALA A 268 10.34 -15.14 -13.27
N GLY A 269 9.86 -14.04 -12.71
CA GLY A 269 8.80 -13.23 -13.34
C GLY A 269 9.25 -12.60 -14.65
N LEU A 270 10.51 -12.18 -14.74
CA LEU A 270 11.09 -11.66 -15.97
C LEU A 270 11.22 -12.74 -17.05
N GLU A 271 11.80 -13.90 -16.72
CA GLU A 271 12.03 -14.98 -17.70
C GLU A 271 10.71 -15.61 -18.16
N THR A 272 9.78 -15.90 -17.25
CA THR A 272 8.45 -16.42 -17.63
C THR A 272 7.66 -15.42 -18.48
N GLY A 273 7.67 -14.13 -18.12
CA GLY A 273 7.01 -13.09 -18.92
C GLY A 273 7.62 -12.88 -20.30
N LYS A 274 8.92 -13.18 -20.51
CA LYS A 274 9.54 -13.18 -21.86
C LYS A 274 9.05 -14.35 -22.71
N LEU A 275 8.84 -15.52 -22.10
CA LEU A 275 8.31 -16.69 -22.79
C LEU A 275 6.85 -16.49 -23.22
N THR A 276 6.07 -15.77 -22.42
CA THR A 276 4.65 -15.53 -22.64
C THR A 276 4.29 -14.02 -22.61
N PRO A 277 4.73 -13.21 -23.61
CA PRO A 277 4.56 -11.74 -23.56
C PRO A 277 3.09 -11.25 -23.50
N TRP A 278 2.14 -12.10 -23.85
CA TRP A 278 0.70 -11.82 -23.83
C TRP A 278 0.00 -12.29 -22.55
N GLY A 279 0.75 -12.88 -21.61
CA GLY A 279 0.24 -13.45 -20.37
C GLY A 279 -0.05 -14.95 -20.46
N GLU A 280 -0.13 -15.58 -19.30
CA GLU A 280 -0.31 -17.02 -19.12
C GLU A 280 -1.07 -17.34 -17.83
N SER A 281 -1.45 -18.61 -17.68
CA SER A 281 -2.06 -19.13 -16.45
C SER A 281 -1.02 -19.36 -15.34
N LEU A 282 -1.48 -19.47 -14.08
CA LEU A 282 -0.59 -19.82 -12.97
C LEU A 282 0.05 -21.22 -13.14
N GLU A 283 -0.71 -22.15 -13.72
CA GLU A 283 -0.25 -23.51 -14.05
C GLU A 283 0.86 -23.49 -15.11
N GLN A 284 0.66 -22.72 -16.18
CA GLN A 284 1.65 -22.56 -17.24
C GLN A 284 2.93 -21.92 -16.70
N ARG A 285 2.80 -20.85 -15.91
CA ARG A 285 3.94 -20.19 -15.26
C ARG A 285 4.68 -21.14 -14.34
N SER A 286 3.94 -21.96 -13.59
CA SER A 286 4.53 -22.97 -12.70
C SER A 286 5.34 -23.99 -13.48
N ALA A 287 4.78 -24.54 -14.57
CA ALA A 287 5.46 -25.53 -15.40
C ALA A 287 6.71 -24.93 -16.07
N ALA A 288 6.58 -23.73 -16.65
CA ALA A 288 7.69 -23.01 -17.27
C ALA A 288 8.82 -22.74 -16.27
N LEU A 289 8.49 -22.35 -15.04
CA LEU A 289 9.49 -22.11 -14.00
C LEU A 289 10.19 -23.39 -13.55
N THR A 290 9.46 -24.51 -13.43
CA THR A 290 10.07 -25.82 -13.13
C THR A 290 11.03 -26.27 -14.24
N ASP A 291 10.73 -25.95 -15.51
CA ASP A 291 11.65 -26.25 -16.60
C ASP A 291 12.87 -25.31 -16.62
N LEU A 292 12.69 -24.03 -16.35
CA LEU A 292 13.79 -23.06 -16.25
C LEU A 292 14.75 -23.40 -15.11
N GLU A 293 14.25 -23.86 -13.96
CA GLU A 293 15.07 -24.25 -12.82
C GLU A 293 16.06 -25.38 -13.15
N LYS A 294 15.70 -26.32 -14.04
CA LYS A 294 16.62 -27.37 -14.51
C LYS A 294 17.86 -26.81 -15.20
N SER A 295 17.71 -25.68 -15.88
CA SER A 295 18.81 -24.98 -16.57
C SER A 295 19.48 -23.91 -15.71
N ASP A 296 18.78 -23.42 -14.68
CA ASP A 296 19.22 -22.31 -13.83
C ASP A 296 18.83 -22.57 -12.36
N PRO A 297 19.69 -23.27 -11.59
CA PRO A 297 19.43 -23.61 -10.18
C PRO A 297 19.20 -22.39 -9.28
N SER A 298 19.64 -21.20 -9.69
CA SER A 298 19.41 -19.95 -8.96
C SER A 298 17.92 -19.58 -8.85
N LEU A 299 17.03 -20.23 -9.60
CA LEU A 299 15.58 -20.02 -9.55
C LEU A 299 14.85 -20.90 -8.53
N SER A 300 15.53 -21.88 -7.91
CA SER A 300 14.93 -22.84 -6.97
C SER A 300 14.12 -22.18 -5.84
N GLY A 301 14.61 -21.07 -5.28
CA GLY A 301 13.92 -20.30 -4.24
C GLY A 301 12.56 -19.71 -4.68
N ALA A 302 12.34 -19.48 -5.98
CA ALA A 302 11.07 -18.98 -6.49
C ALA A 302 9.97 -20.05 -6.51
N LEU A 303 10.33 -21.34 -6.63
CA LEU A 303 9.38 -22.46 -6.71
C LEU A 303 8.50 -22.56 -5.45
N PHE A 304 9.02 -22.19 -4.28
CA PHE A 304 8.25 -22.16 -3.04
C PHE A 304 7.08 -21.16 -3.05
N PHE A 305 7.11 -20.15 -3.91
CA PHE A 305 6.15 -19.05 -3.94
C PHE A 305 5.22 -19.06 -5.15
N VAL A 306 5.33 -20.06 -6.04
CA VAL A 306 4.53 -20.16 -7.28
C VAL A 306 3.04 -20.25 -6.99
N ASN A 307 2.67 -20.88 -5.87
CA ASN A 307 1.29 -21.02 -5.41
C ASN A 307 0.68 -19.72 -4.84
N VAL A 308 1.48 -18.66 -4.70
CA VAL A 308 1.10 -17.42 -4.01
C VAL A 308 1.26 -16.23 -4.95
N HIS A 309 2.46 -15.64 -5.01
CA HIS A 309 2.82 -14.54 -5.92
C HIS A 309 4.34 -14.28 -5.84
N LEU A 310 4.89 -13.55 -6.83
CA LEU A 310 6.34 -13.29 -6.94
C LEU A 310 6.88 -12.16 -6.04
N HIS A 311 6.14 -11.78 -4.99
CA HIS A 311 6.50 -10.66 -4.09
C HIS A 311 6.99 -9.37 -4.79
N ASN A 312 6.50 -9.10 -6.01
CA ASN A 312 6.74 -7.89 -6.76
C ASN A 312 5.62 -7.73 -7.79
N GLU A 313 4.83 -6.67 -7.65
CA GLU A 313 3.63 -6.42 -8.43
C GLU A 313 3.91 -6.24 -9.93
N LEU A 314 5.04 -5.64 -10.29
CA LEU A 314 5.44 -5.49 -11.70
C LEU A 314 5.79 -6.83 -12.33
N MET A 315 6.66 -7.62 -11.68
CA MET A 315 7.14 -8.89 -12.23
C MET A 315 6.04 -9.95 -12.32
N ASP A 316 5.14 -9.98 -11.34
CA ASP A 316 4.00 -10.87 -11.37
C ASP A 316 2.94 -10.45 -12.39
N THR A 317 2.68 -9.15 -12.50
CA THR A 317 1.78 -8.64 -13.54
C THR A 317 2.35 -8.91 -14.93
N PHE A 318 3.65 -8.73 -15.13
CA PHE A 318 4.30 -9.03 -16.40
C PHE A 318 4.26 -10.52 -16.74
N SER A 319 4.59 -11.40 -15.79
CA SER A 319 4.54 -12.85 -16.02
C SER A 319 3.12 -13.37 -16.29
N LEU A 320 2.10 -12.93 -15.55
CA LEU A 320 0.75 -13.48 -15.70
C LEU A 320 -0.09 -12.77 -16.75
N LYS A 321 0.00 -11.44 -16.82
CA LYS A 321 -0.91 -10.58 -17.61
C LYS A 321 -0.19 -9.95 -18.81
N GLY A 322 1.08 -10.31 -19.01
CA GLY A 322 1.91 -9.87 -20.12
C GLY A 322 2.20 -8.37 -20.13
N VAL A 323 2.70 -7.92 -21.28
CA VAL A 323 2.94 -6.51 -21.58
C VAL A 323 1.66 -5.66 -21.41
N PRO A 324 0.46 -6.08 -21.86
CA PRO A 324 -0.76 -5.27 -21.69
C PRO A 324 -1.10 -4.99 -20.22
N GLY A 325 -1.01 -6.02 -19.36
CA GLY A 325 -1.23 -5.85 -17.92
C GLY A 325 -0.21 -4.91 -17.28
N LEU A 326 1.07 -5.05 -17.64
CA LEU A 326 2.15 -4.20 -17.13
C LEU A 326 1.95 -2.73 -17.53
N ILE A 327 1.58 -2.46 -18.78
CA ILE A 327 1.28 -1.10 -19.25
C ILE A 327 0.15 -0.47 -18.43
N LEU A 328 -0.93 -1.22 -18.18
CA LEU A 328 -2.06 -0.70 -17.39
C LEU A 328 -1.67 -0.42 -15.92
N LEU A 329 -0.83 -1.25 -15.32
CA LEU A 329 -0.30 -1.01 -13.97
C LEU A 329 0.56 0.25 -13.93
N LEU A 330 1.48 0.41 -14.89
CA LEU A 330 2.33 1.61 -14.99
C LEU A 330 1.48 2.87 -15.26
N LEU A 331 0.45 2.76 -16.10
CA LEU A 331 -0.51 3.85 -16.33
C LEU A 331 -1.28 4.21 -15.07
N LEU A 332 -1.69 3.23 -14.25
CA LEU A 332 -2.31 3.48 -12.95
C LEU A 332 -1.38 4.27 -12.03
N TYR A 333 -0.13 3.84 -11.88
CA TYR A 333 0.86 4.55 -11.06
C TYR A 333 1.14 5.96 -11.59
N ALA A 334 1.40 6.10 -12.89
CA ALA A 334 1.69 7.40 -13.51
C ALA A 334 0.51 8.36 -13.39
N THR A 335 -0.71 7.87 -13.59
CA THR A 335 -1.92 8.70 -13.49
C THR A 335 -2.18 9.14 -12.06
N ALA A 336 -2.01 8.25 -11.07
CA ALA A 336 -2.16 8.60 -9.66
C ALA A 336 -1.16 9.71 -9.24
N VAL A 337 0.11 9.58 -9.64
CA VAL A 337 1.14 10.61 -9.40
C VAL A 337 0.79 11.91 -10.12
N TYR A 338 0.41 11.84 -11.41
CA TYR A 338 0.05 13.01 -12.20
C TYR A 338 -1.11 13.79 -11.57
N ILE A 339 -2.18 13.09 -11.15
CA ILE A 339 -3.33 13.72 -10.51
C ILE A 339 -2.93 14.32 -9.16
N ALA A 340 -2.12 13.63 -8.36
CA ALA A 340 -1.64 14.15 -7.07
C ALA A 340 -0.86 15.46 -7.24
N LEU A 341 0.06 15.52 -8.20
CA LEU A 341 0.87 16.70 -8.48
C LEU A 341 0.01 17.84 -9.06
N ASN A 342 -0.85 17.53 -10.04
CA ASN A 342 -1.70 18.53 -10.68
C ASN A 342 -2.70 19.15 -9.71
N GLN A 343 -3.26 18.36 -8.78
CA GLN A 343 -4.16 18.86 -7.73
C GLN A 343 -3.42 19.42 -6.51
N ARG A 344 -2.08 19.38 -6.50
CA ARG A 344 -1.23 19.74 -5.34
C ARG A 344 -1.66 19.01 -4.05
N ASN A 345 -2.11 17.76 -4.20
CA ASN A 345 -2.58 16.91 -3.12
C ASN A 345 -1.41 16.08 -2.58
N ALA A 346 -0.77 16.60 -1.52
CA ALA A 346 0.38 15.95 -0.89
C ALA A 346 0.02 14.57 -0.32
N LEU A 347 -1.17 14.42 0.29
CA LEU A 347 -1.61 13.14 0.84
C LEU A 347 -1.78 12.09 -0.25
N LEU A 348 -2.44 12.43 -1.37
CA LEU A 348 -2.59 11.49 -2.50
C LEU A 348 -1.23 11.09 -3.07
N LEU A 349 -0.27 12.02 -3.12
CA LEU A 349 1.10 11.71 -3.56
C LEU A 349 1.77 10.70 -2.62
N MET A 350 1.63 10.88 -1.29
CA MET A 350 2.23 9.96 -0.31
C MET A 350 1.55 8.59 -0.30
N VAL A 351 0.22 8.54 -0.39
CA VAL A 351 -0.52 7.27 -0.51
C VAL A 351 -0.14 6.54 -1.80
N THR A 352 -0.04 7.26 -2.92
CA THR A 352 0.43 6.68 -4.20
C THR A 352 1.87 6.19 -4.07
N GLY A 353 2.75 6.96 -3.44
CA GLY A 353 4.13 6.56 -3.17
C GLY A 353 4.22 5.29 -2.31
N ALA A 354 3.36 5.14 -1.30
CA ALA A 354 3.26 3.91 -0.52
C ALA A 354 2.81 2.71 -1.36
N ILE A 355 1.77 2.88 -2.21
CA ILE A 355 1.30 1.81 -3.11
C ILE A 355 2.42 1.35 -4.04
N ILE A 356 3.16 2.29 -4.66
CA ILE A 356 4.27 1.97 -5.55
C ILE A 356 5.41 1.29 -4.79
N ALA A 357 5.85 1.86 -3.67
CA ALA A 357 6.98 1.34 -2.92
C ALA A 357 6.72 -0.09 -2.38
N TYR A 358 5.52 -0.32 -1.86
CA TYR A 358 5.13 -1.64 -1.38
C TYR A 358 4.75 -2.61 -2.51
N GLY A 359 4.22 -2.14 -3.64
CA GLY A 359 4.04 -2.95 -4.84
C GLY A 359 5.36 -3.38 -5.49
N LEU A 360 6.43 -2.60 -5.35
CA LEU A 360 7.77 -3.02 -5.80
C LEU A 360 8.43 -4.02 -4.85
N SER A 361 8.12 -3.95 -3.55
CA SER A 361 8.68 -4.86 -2.55
C SER A 361 7.85 -6.12 -2.32
N ASP A 362 6.57 -6.09 -2.67
CA ASP A 362 5.57 -7.10 -2.35
C ASP A 362 4.33 -6.93 -3.26
N MET A 363 3.12 -7.22 -2.80
CA MET A 363 1.88 -6.99 -3.57
C MET A 363 0.76 -6.32 -2.81
N VAL A 364 0.58 -5.03 -3.03
CA VAL A 364 -0.48 -4.27 -2.34
C VAL A 364 -1.83 -4.40 -3.02
N LEU A 365 -1.91 -4.54 -4.35
CA LEU A 365 -3.21 -4.64 -5.06
C LEU A 365 -3.67 -6.08 -5.31
N TYR A 366 -2.97 -7.07 -4.74
CA TYR A 366 -3.27 -8.50 -4.89
C TYR A 366 -4.28 -9.02 -3.86
N SER A 367 -3.93 -8.97 -2.58
CA SER A 367 -4.74 -9.62 -1.54
C SER A 367 -6.00 -8.83 -1.24
N LYS A 368 -7.06 -9.52 -0.81
CA LYS A 368 -8.36 -8.90 -0.51
C LYS A 368 -8.24 -7.74 0.47
N ALA A 369 -7.47 -7.92 1.54
CA ALA A 369 -7.38 -6.94 2.63
C ALA A 369 -6.42 -5.78 2.29
N GLU A 370 -5.25 -6.06 1.71
CA GLU A 370 -4.28 -5.02 1.34
C GLU A 370 -4.79 -4.15 0.19
N SER A 371 -5.41 -4.78 -0.82
CA SER A 371 -6.03 -4.06 -1.94
C SER A 371 -7.20 -3.20 -1.47
N LEU A 372 -8.01 -3.69 -0.52
CA LEU A 372 -9.09 -2.91 0.07
C LEU A 372 -8.55 -1.67 0.79
N ILE A 373 -7.52 -1.81 1.62
CA ILE A 373 -7.03 -0.70 2.44
C ILE A 373 -6.29 0.34 1.60
N SER A 374 -5.49 -0.09 0.63
CA SER A 374 -4.82 0.82 -0.30
C SER A 374 -5.83 1.62 -1.14
N THR A 375 -6.87 0.96 -1.67
CA THR A 375 -7.92 1.65 -2.44
C THR A 375 -8.80 2.55 -1.57
N LEU A 376 -9.11 2.17 -0.33
CA LEU A 376 -9.76 3.05 0.64
C LEU A 376 -8.89 4.27 0.96
N ALA A 377 -7.58 4.08 1.13
CA ALA A 377 -6.66 5.19 1.37
C ALA A 377 -6.64 6.18 0.20
N LEU A 378 -6.69 5.71 -1.04
CA LEU A 378 -6.87 6.58 -2.21
C LEU A 378 -8.19 7.36 -2.13
N CYS A 379 -9.31 6.71 -1.81
CA CYS A 379 -10.60 7.38 -1.67
C CYS A 379 -10.57 8.47 -0.58
N PHE A 380 -10.04 8.15 0.60
CA PHE A 380 -9.92 9.10 1.71
C PHE A 380 -8.90 10.22 1.43
N ALA A 381 -7.89 9.97 0.59
CA ALA A 381 -6.97 11.01 0.15
C ALA A 381 -7.63 12.08 -0.72
N PHE A 382 -8.79 11.82 -1.35
CA PHE A 382 -9.60 12.86 -1.99
C PHE A 382 -10.51 13.59 -0.99
N ILE A 383 -10.96 12.91 0.06
CA ILE A 383 -11.88 13.46 1.07
C ILE A 383 -11.14 14.37 2.07
N LEU A 384 -9.95 13.96 2.53
CA LEU A 384 -9.19 14.67 3.57
C LEU A 384 -8.36 15.85 3.04
N VAL A 385 -8.50 16.21 1.76
CA VAL A 385 -7.86 17.42 1.23
C VAL A 385 -8.61 18.63 1.75
N SER A 386 -7.98 19.35 2.67
CA SER A 386 -8.41 20.71 3.00
C SER A 386 -8.24 21.56 1.74
N GLY A 387 -9.30 22.29 1.36
CA GLY A 387 -9.31 23.12 0.16
C GLY A 387 -7.99 23.88 -0.01
N ALA A 388 -7.27 23.53 -1.07
CA ALA A 388 -6.02 24.10 -1.58
C ALA A 388 -5.20 24.87 -0.53
N MET A 389 -4.22 24.20 0.11
CA MET A 389 -3.08 24.86 0.77
C MET A 389 -3.46 26.19 1.44
N ARG A 390 -4.48 26.20 2.31
CA ARG A 390 -4.73 27.38 3.15
C ARG A 390 -3.52 27.49 4.07
N GLU A 391 -2.63 28.39 3.72
CA GLU A 391 -1.52 28.83 4.55
C GLU A 391 -2.06 29.01 5.96
N GLN A 392 -1.65 28.12 6.86
CA GLN A 392 -1.75 28.39 8.28
C GLN A 392 -0.69 29.46 8.57
N SER A 393 -1.02 30.71 8.23
CA SER A 393 -0.39 31.89 8.79
C SER A 393 -0.77 31.92 10.26
N HIS A 394 -0.03 31.16 11.07
CA HIS A 394 0.05 31.42 12.49
C HIS A 394 0.94 32.66 12.65
N GLU A 395 0.31 33.82 12.69
CA GLU A 395 0.77 34.90 13.58
C GLU A 395 0.41 34.54 15.02
#